data_AF-A0A654TGV8-F1
#
_entry.id   AF-A0A654TGV8-F1
#
_cell.length_a   1.000
_cell.length_b   1.000
_cell.length_c   1.000
_cell.angle_alpha   90.00
_cell.angle_beta   90.00
_cell.angle_gamma   90.00
#
_symmetry.space_group_name_H-M   'P 1'
#
loop_
_entity.id
_entity.type
_entity.pdbx_description
1 polymer ?
#
loop_
_entity_poly.entity_id
_entity_poly.type
_entity_poly.pdbx_seq_one_letter_code
_entity_poly.pdbx_strand_id
1 'polypeptide(L)'
;MLSGSACSALVFATLAAGDVAAAEHARESATRFFGASAAAIINDPTSSAQISCARGDLNAAHRLADGAASITRGVHRARALTTRCRIEIAQGDRHRAERDAHDALGVAASIGAYLWVPDILECLASVMADAGSNREAVRLFGAADAARGRMGAVRFGIYQAGCNSSLATLRKSMGDSEFDDAWAEGTALSIDEAIAYAQRGRGARKRPTSGWGALTPTELEVALLVGEGLSNKEIGVRLFISPRTVHSHLTHVYTKLGLSSRLQLAQQAARRGESERGPSRP
;
A
#
# COMPACT_ATOMS: atom_id res chain seq x y z
N MET A 1 5.27 -27.47 10.90
CA MET A 1 4.37 -26.45 10.33
C MET A 1 3.52 -25.78 11.41
N LEU A 2 2.73 -26.52 12.21
CA LEU A 2 1.86 -25.95 13.27
C LEU A 2 2.62 -25.06 14.29
N SER A 3 3.79 -25.49 14.77
CA SER A 3 4.58 -24.71 15.73
C SER A 3 5.12 -23.39 15.16
N GLY A 4 5.45 -23.35 13.87
CA GLY A 4 5.90 -22.13 13.21
C GLY A 4 4.77 -21.12 13.03
N SER A 5 3.59 -21.56 12.61
CA SER A 5 2.41 -20.70 12.48
C SER A 5 1.99 -20.09 13.83
N ALA A 6 2.13 -20.85 14.92
CA ALA A 6 1.91 -20.34 16.28
C ALA A 6 2.92 -19.23 16.66
N CYS A 7 4.19 -19.37 16.29
CA CYS A 7 5.19 -18.32 16.52
C CYS A 7 4.89 -17.04 15.70
N SER A 8 4.45 -17.15 14.45
CA SER A 8 4.05 -15.98 13.65
C SER A 8 2.84 -15.25 14.24
N ALA A 9 1.85 -15.98 14.74
CA ALA A 9 0.73 -15.38 15.46
C ALA A 9 1.17 -14.69 16.76
N LEU A 10 2.14 -15.28 17.48
CA LEU A 10 2.71 -14.68 18.68
C LEU A 10 3.44 -13.36 18.37
N VAL A 11 4.26 -13.31 17.31
CA VAL A 11 4.91 -12.06 16.86
C VAL A 11 3.88 -10.97 16.60
N PHE A 12 2.79 -11.30 15.92
CA PHE A 12 1.71 -10.36 15.64
C PHE A 12 1.07 -9.84 16.93
N ALA A 13 0.75 -10.73 17.88
CA ALA A 13 0.13 -10.39 19.15
C ALA A 13 1.04 -9.50 20.02
N THR A 14 2.34 -9.80 20.08
CA THR A 14 3.30 -9.01 20.87
C THR A 14 3.54 -7.63 20.26
N LEU A 15 3.63 -7.52 18.92
CA LEU A 15 3.67 -6.22 18.24
C LEU A 15 2.38 -5.42 18.45
N ALA A 16 1.22 -6.09 18.44
CA ALA A 16 -0.06 -5.47 18.75
C ALA A 16 -0.11 -4.95 20.20
N ALA A 17 0.47 -5.68 21.15
CA ALA A 17 0.63 -5.26 22.55
C ALA A 17 1.71 -4.17 22.74
N GLY A 18 2.55 -3.91 21.74
CA GLY A 18 3.69 -2.99 21.85
C GLY A 18 4.92 -3.58 22.54
N ASP A 19 4.94 -4.89 22.83
CA ASP A 19 6.07 -5.58 23.43
C ASP A 19 7.08 -5.98 22.36
N VAL A 20 7.99 -5.05 22.05
CA VAL A 20 9.03 -5.24 21.02
C VAL A 20 10.01 -6.36 21.40
N ALA A 21 10.31 -6.52 22.69
CA ALA A 21 11.25 -7.54 23.16
C ALA A 21 10.65 -8.95 23.02
N ALA A 22 9.38 -9.13 23.41
CA ALA A 22 8.69 -10.39 23.20
C ALA A 22 8.48 -10.69 21.71
N ALA A 23 8.24 -9.67 20.88
CA ALA A 23 8.15 -9.84 19.43
C ALA A 23 9.45 -10.34 18.80
N GLU A 24 10.59 -9.81 19.24
CA GLU A 24 11.90 -10.25 18.80
C GLU A 24 12.17 -11.70 19.20
N HIS A 25 11.92 -12.04 20.47
CA HIS A 25 12.08 -13.42 20.95
C HIS A 25 11.18 -14.41 20.19
N ALA A 26 9.93 -14.04 19.94
CA ALA A 26 9.00 -14.84 19.14
C ALA A 26 9.47 -14.97 17.67
N ARG A 27 10.07 -13.91 17.11
CA ARG A 27 10.59 -13.90 15.73
C ARG A 27 11.85 -14.75 15.57
N GLU A 28 12.75 -14.73 16.54
CA GLU A 28 13.90 -15.64 16.60
C GLU A 28 13.43 -17.10 16.68
N SER A 29 12.46 -17.37 17.54
CA SER A 29 11.85 -18.69 17.69
C SER A 29 11.21 -19.17 16.38
N ALA A 30 10.42 -18.32 15.71
CA ALA A 30 9.84 -18.62 14.39
C ALA A 30 10.90 -18.98 13.34
N THR A 31 12.03 -18.26 13.36
CA THR A 31 13.16 -18.49 12.43
C THR A 31 13.82 -19.85 12.68
N ARG A 32 13.95 -20.27 13.95
CA ARG A 32 14.46 -21.60 14.29
C ARG A 32 13.57 -22.73 13.77
N PHE A 33 12.24 -22.54 13.76
CA PHE A 33 11.29 -23.57 13.33
C PHE A 33 11.07 -23.63 11.82
N PHE A 34 11.07 -22.49 11.12
CA PHE A 34 10.85 -22.44 9.68
C PHE A 34 12.14 -22.44 8.85
N GLY A 35 13.30 -22.19 9.46
CA GLY A 35 14.53 -21.89 8.74
C GLY A 35 14.39 -20.66 7.84
N ALA A 36 15.25 -20.55 6.83
CA ALA A 36 15.13 -19.56 5.75
C ALA A 36 14.09 -19.97 4.68
N SER A 37 13.02 -20.68 5.05
CA SER A 37 12.04 -21.14 4.07
C SER A 37 11.20 -19.97 3.55
N ALA A 38 10.88 -19.99 2.25
CA ALA A 38 9.99 -19.02 1.62
C ALA A 38 8.62 -18.95 2.33
N ALA A 39 8.17 -20.04 2.97
CA ALA A 39 6.92 -20.09 3.73
C ALA A 39 6.91 -19.18 4.98
N ALA A 40 8.03 -19.01 5.68
CA ALA A 40 8.12 -18.06 6.79
C ALA A 40 8.03 -16.61 6.32
N ILE A 41 8.69 -16.31 5.19
CA ILE A 41 8.70 -14.98 4.60
C ILE A 41 7.31 -14.62 4.05
N ILE A 42 6.59 -15.58 3.48
CA ILE A 42 5.23 -15.35 2.97
C ILE A 42 4.23 -15.11 4.11
N ASN A 43 4.34 -15.86 5.23
CA ASN A 43 3.39 -15.75 6.33
C ASN A 43 3.58 -14.48 7.18
N ASP A 44 4.81 -14.00 7.34
CA ASP A 44 5.08 -12.79 8.12
C ASP A 44 6.21 -11.92 7.54
N PRO A 45 5.98 -11.30 6.36
CA PRO A 45 7.04 -10.61 5.62
C PRO A 45 7.53 -9.33 6.31
N THR A 46 6.74 -8.73 7.21
CA THR A 46 6.99 -7.37 7.69
C THR A 46 7.52 -7.29 9.12
N SER A 47 7.32 -8.30 9.97
CA SER A 47 7.58 -8.14 11.41
C SER A 47 9.04 -7.85 11.75
N SER A 48 10.01 -8.40 11.00
CA SER A 48 11.42 -8.02 11.21
C SER A 48 11.66 -6.54 10.94
N ALA A 49 11.07 -5.99 9.88
CA ALA A 49 11.17 -4.57 9.59
C ALA A 49 10.49 -3.72 10.68
N GLN A 50 9.34 -4.17 11.19
CA GLN A 50 8.61 -3.51 12.27
C GLN A 50 9.41 -3.50 13.59
N ILE A 51 10.03 -4.63 13.95
CA ILE A 51 10.90 -4.77 15.12
C ILE A 51 12.13 -3.86 14.98
N SER A 52 12.84 -3.90 13.85
CA SER A 52 14.00 -3.04 13.61
C SER A 52 13.63 -1.55 13.69
N CYS A 53 12.48 -1.16 13.13
CA CYS A 53 11.98 0.21 13.21
C CYS A 53 11.70 0.62 14.67
N ALA A 54 11.01 -0.23 15.43
CA ALA A 54 10.67 0.04 16.82
C ALA A 54 11.91 0.13 17.74
N ARG A 55 13.02 -0.54 17.37
CA ARG A 55 14.32 -0.41 18.04
C ARG A 55 15.15 0.80 17.59
N GLY A 56 14.68 1.56 16.60
CA GLY A 56 15.39 2.71 16.04
C GLY A 56 16.43 2.37 14.96
N ASP A 57 16.58 1.10 14.56
CA ASP A 57 17.43 0.73 13.42
C ASP A 57 16.67 0.91 12.10
N LEU A 58 16.50 2.17 11.70
CA LEU A 58 15.76 2.56 10.50
C LEU A 58 16.41 2.03 9.21
N ASN A 59 17.74 1.85 9.20
CA ASN A 59 18.47 1.33 8.05
C ASN A 59 18.18 -0.16 7.81
N ALA A 60 18.24 -0.99 8.87
CA ALA A 60 17.84 -2.38 8.75
C ALA A 60 16.35 -2.51 8.45
N ALA A 61 15.50 -1.70 9.11
CA ALA A 61 14.06 -1.69 8.88
C ALA A 61 13.73 -1.43 7.40
N HIS A 62 14.34 -0.40 6.80
CA HIS A 62 14.11 -0.05 5.41
C HIS A 62 14.54 -1.19 4.45
N ARG A 63 15.74 -1.76 4.63
CA ARG A 63 16.20 -2.90 3.81
C ARG A 63 15.25 -4.10 3.88
N LEU A 64 14.77 -4.42 5.08
CA LEU A 64 13.84 -5.53 5.30
C LEU A 64 12.47 -5.25 4.66
N ALA A 65 11.97 -4.03 4.78
CA ALA A 65 10.70 -3.61 4.19
C ALA A 65 10.75 -3.58 2.65
N ASP A 66 11.86 -3.12 2.06
CA ASP A 66 12.10 -3.18 0.61
C ASP A 66 12.10 -4.63 0.11
N GLY A 67 12.82 -5.51 0.81
CA GLY A 67 12.82 -6.94 0.52
C GLY A 67 11.40 -7.51 0.52
N ALA A 68 10.63 -7.24 1.58
CA ALA A 68 9.23 -7.66 1.70
C ALA A 68 8.34 -7.13 0.57
N ALA A 69 8.44 -5.84 0.23
CA ALA A 69 7.62 -5.23 -0.81
C ALA A 69 7.92 -5.79 -2.22
N SER A 70 9.16 -6.21 -2.48
CA SER A 70 9.57 -6.75 -3.78
C SER A 70 8.98 -8.14 -4.09
N ILE A 71 8.84 -8.99 -3.07
CA ILE A 71 8.42 -10.39 -3.22
C ILE A 71 6.92 -10.63 -2.95
N THR A 72 6.27 -9.74 -2.19
CA THR A 72 4.87 -9.91 -1.81
C THR A 72 3.90 -9.45 -2.91
N ARG A 73 2.69 -10.01 -2.90
CA ARG A 73 1.59 -9.69 -3.83
C ARG A 73 0.27 -9.57 -3.05
N GLY A 74 -0.75 -8.98 -3.67
CA GLY A 74 -2.09 -8.82 -3.09
C GLY A 74 -2.06 -8.16 -1.71
N VAL A 75 -2.82 -8.73 -0.76
CA VAL A 75 -2.94 -8.19 0.61
C VAL A 75 -1.60 -8.10 1.35
N HIS A 76 -0.66 -9.02 1.11
CA HIS A 76 0.67 -8.98 1.71
C HIS A 76 1.51 -7.84 1.17
N ARG A 77 1.34 -7.49 -0.11
CA ARG A 77 2.01 -6.31 -0.70
C ARG A 77 1.46 -5.01 -0.12
N ALA A 78 0.14 -4.92 0.06
CA ALA A 78 -0.45 -3.77 0.74
C ALA A 78 0.18 -3.60 2.14
N ARG A 79 0.21 -4.66 2.96
CA ARG A 79 0.85 -4.64 4.28
C ARG A 79 2.34 -4.26 4.24
N ALA A 80 3.09 -4.79 3.28
CA ALA A 80 4.52 -4.50 3.12
C ALA A 80 4.78 -3.03 2.77
N LEU A 81 4.01 -2.48 1.82
CA LEU A 81 4.07 -1.05 1.46
C LEU A 81 3.66 -0.15 2.63
N THR A 82 2.60 -0.50 3.37
CA THR A 82 2.23 0.24 4.59
C THR A 82 3.35 0.21 5.64
N THR A 83 4.01 -0.92 5.81
CA THR A 83 5.15 -1.03 6.74
C THR A 83 6.31 -0.16 6.30
N ARG A 84 6.67 -0.19 5.00
CA ARG A 84 7.74 0.64 4.45
C ARG A 84 7.41 2.12 4.56
N CYS A 85 6.18 2.51 4.27
CA CYS A 85 5.70 3.87 4.47
C CYS A 85 5.91 4.37 5.90
N ARG A 86 5.59 3.57 6.93
CA ARG A 86 5.84 3.95 8.32
C ARG A 86 7.32 4.17 8.63
N ILE A 87 8.20 3.37 8.02
CA ILE A 87 9.66 3.53 8.15
C ILE A 87 10.12 4.79 7.43
N GLU A 88 9.59 5.07 6.24
CA GLU A 88 9.88 6.28 5.46
C GLU A 88 9.42 7.56 6.21
N ILE A 89 8.26 7.52 6.88
CA ILE A 89 7.80 8.59 7.80
C ILE A 89 8.82 8.77 8.93
N ALA A 90 9.24 7.68 9.59
CA ALA A 90 10.23 7.75 10.67
C ALA A 90 11.60 8.27 10.20
N GLN A 91 11.95 8.08 8.93
CA GLN A 91 13.16 8.62 8.29
C GLN A 91 13.00 10.07 7.79
N GLY A 92 11.78 10.61 7.79
CA GLY A 92 11.47 11.93 7.23
C GLY A 92 11.37 11.96 5.70
N ASP A 93 11.35 10.81 5.01
CA ASP A 93 11.15 10.75 3.55
C ASP A 93 9.66 10.76 3.21
N ARG A 94 9.08 11.95 3.35
CA ARG A 94 7.67 12.24 3.06
C ARG A 94 7.26 11.81 1.66
N HIS A 95 8.09 12.05 0.64
CA HIS A 95 7.73 11.79 -0.75
C HIS A 95 7.60 10.30 -1.05
N ARG A 96 8.49 9.48 -0.50
CA ARG A 96 8.36 8.03 -0.63
C ARG A 96 7.20 7.50 0.19
N ALA A 97 7.04 8.00 1.42
CA ALA A 97 5.92 7.61 2.29
C ALA A 97 4.56 7.86 1.62
N GLU A 98 4.35 9.03 1.02
CA GLU A 98 3.12 9.37 0.30
C GLU A 98 2.85 8.41 -0.86
N ARG A 99 3.88 8.12 -1.66
CA ARG A 99 3.78 7.19 -2.80
C ARG A 99 3.38 5.80 -2.33
N ASP A 100 4.06 5.28 -1.32
CA ASP A 100 3.84 3.94 -0.81
C ASP A 100 2.46 3.78 -0.16
N ALA A 101 2.00 4.78 0.59
CA ALA A 101 0.67 4.76 1.18
C ALA A 101 -0.42 4.75 0.09
N HIS A 102 -0.27 5.56 -0.97
CA HIS A 102 -1.20 5.54 -2.09
C HIS A 102 -1.16 4.23 -2.88
N ASP A 103 0.02 3.67 -3.12
CA ASP A 103 0.16 2.41 -3.83
C ASP A 103 -0.41 1.25 -2.99
N ALA A 104 -0.22 1.26 -1.66
CA ALA A 104 -0.84 0.32 -0.73
C ALA A 104 -2.38 0.43 -0.76
N LEU A 105 -2.92 1.65 -0.74
CA LEU A 105 -4.36 1.91 -0.81
C LEU A 105 -4.94 1.43 -2.15
N GLY A 106 -4.22 1.65 -3.24
CA GLY A 106 -4.60 1.18 -4.58
C GLY A 106 -4.65 -0.34 -4.67
N VAL A 107 -3.70 -1.04 -4.04
CA VAL A 107 -3.72 -2.51 -3.93
C VAL A 107 -4.88 -2.99 -3.08
N ALA A 108 -5.11 -2.38 -1.91
CA ALA A 108 -6.20 -2.77 -1.02
C ALA A 108 -7.59 -2.62 -1.68
N ALA A 109 -7.79 -1.49 -2.38
CA ALA A 109 -9.03 -1.21 -3.10
C ALA A 109 -9.27 -2.16 -4.28
N SER A 110 -8.24 -2.53 -5.05
CA SER A 110 -8.40 -3.37 -6.24
C SER A 110 -8.79 -4.82 -5.92
N ILE A 111 -8.43 -5.30 -4.73
CA ILE A 111 -8.71 -6.68 -4.28
C ILE A 111 -9.85 -6.77 -3.25
N GLY A 112 -10.39 -5.64 -2.80
CA GLY A 112 -11.45 -5.59 -1.77
C GLY A 112 -11.00 -6.08 -0.39
N ALA A 113 -9.69 -6.06 -0.09
CA ALA A 113 -9.14 -6.51 1.19
C ALA A 113 -8.85 -5.32 2.11
N TYR A 114 -9.79 -5.04 3.01
CA TYR A 114 -9.80 -3.80 3.78
C TYR A 114 -9.10 -3.85 5.15
N LEU A 115 -8.56 -5.02 5.52
CA LEU A 115 -7.91 -5.24 6.82
C LEU A 115 -6.84 -4.19 7.16
N TRP A 116 -6.07 -3.74 6.17
CA TRP A 116 -4.95 -2.80 6.35
C TRP A 116 -5.28 -1.35 6.00
N VAL A 117 -6.52 -1.07 5.58
CA VAL A 117 -6.94 0.28 5.19
C VAL A 117 -6.79 1.29 6.33
N PRO A 118 -7.18 1.00 7.59
CA PRO A 118 -6.98 1.96 8.68
C PRO A 118 -5.52 2.38 8.85
N ASP A 119 -4.58 1.43 8.78
CA ASP A 119 -3.14 1.69 8.86
C ASP A 119 -2.63 2.56 7.69
N ILE A 120 -3.16 2.32 6.48
CA ILE A 120 -2.81 3.12 5.30
C ILE A 120 -3.34 4.56 5.42
N LEU A 121 -4.59 4.72 5.91
CA LEU A 121 -5.19 6.04 6.12
C LEU A 121 -4.41 6.85 7.16
N GLU A 122 -3.92 6.22 8.23
CA GLU A 122 -3.05 6.89 9.21
C GLU A 122 -1.72 7.32 8.60
N CYS A 123 -1.11 6.50 7.75
CA CYS A 123 0.12 6.89 7.08
C CYS A 123 -0.09 8.12 6.19
N LEU A 124 -1.19 8.14 5.41
CA LEU A 124 -1.57 9.31 4.62
C LEU A 124 -1.86 10.52 5.51
N ALA A 125 -2.53 10.32 6.64
CA ALA A 125 -2.83 11.38 7.61
C ALA A 125 -1.54 12.00 8.18
N SER A 126 -0.56 11.18 8.58
CA SER A 126 0.75 11.66 9.03
C SER A 126 1.47 12.45 7.94
N VAL A 127 1.50 11.93 6.71
CA VAL A 127 2.08 12.66 5.57
C VAL A 127 1.37 14.00 5.35
N MET A 128 0.05 14.08 5.45
CA MET A 128 -0.70 15.33 5.30
C MET A 128 -0.44 16.31 6.46
N ALA A 129 -0.33 15.81 7.69
CA ALA A 129 0.02 16.63 8.85
C ALA A 129 1.39 17.30 8.67
N ASP A 130 2.39 16.53 8.22
CA ASP A 130 3.72 17.06 7.91
C ASP A 130 3.70 18.08 6.76
N ALA A 131 2.60 18.18 6.01
CA ALA A 131 2.42 19.12 4.89
C ALA A 131 1.80 20.44 5.31
N GLY A 132 1.28 20.50 6.54
CA GLY A 132 0.37 21.54 6.98
C GLY A 132 -1.09 21.35 6.52
N SER A 133 -1.44 20.22 5.87
CA SER A 133 -2.83 19.86 5.54
C SER A 133 -3.53 19.26 6.76
N ASN A 134 -3.60 20.06 7.83
CA ASN A 134 -3.95 19.61 9.18
C ASN A 134 -5.40 19.10 9.25
N ARG A 135 -6.35 19.81 8.62
CA ARG A 135 -7.76 19.42 8.62
C ARG A 135 -7.98 18.08 7.92
N GLU A 136 -7.36 17.89 6.75
CA GLU A 136 -7.42 16.65 5.99
C GLU A 136 -6.74 15.49 6.74
N ALA A 137 -5.64 15.77 7.45
CA ALA A 137 -4.97 14.81 8.31
C ALA A 137 -5.88 14.32 9.44
N VAL A 138 -6.50 15.23 10.21
CA VAL A 138 -7.43 14.88 11.29
C VAL A 138 -8.61 14.08 10.75
N ARG A 139 -9.16 14.48 9.59
CA ARG A 139 -10.25 13.75 8.93
C ARG A 139 -9.85 12.31 8.59
N LEU A 140 -8.65 12.07 8.07
CA LEU A 140 -8.19 10.71 7.79
C LEU A 140 -7.88 9.90 9.06
N PHE A 141 -7.38 10.53 10.13
CA PHE A 141 -7.24 9.84 11.41
C PHE A 141 -8.59 9.41 11.98
N GLY A 142 -9.61 10.28 11.95
CA GLY A 142 -10.97 9.93 12.38
C GLY A 142 -11.59 8.81 11.54
N ALA A 143 -11.37 8.83 10.22
CA ALA A 143 -11.81 7.74 9.33
C ALA A 143 -11.12 6.41 9.64
N ALA A 144 -9.82 6.43 9.92
CA ALA A 144 -9.07 5.24 10.33
C ALA A 144 -9.56 4.68 11.67
N ASP A 145 -9.84 5.55 12.64
CA ASP A 145 -10.36 5.18 13.95
C ASP A 145 -11.73 4.50 13.85
N ALA A 146 -12.67 5.12 13.15
CA ALA A 146 -14.00 4.56 12.93
C ALA A 146 -13.95 3.23 12.13
N ALA A 147 -13.05 3.13 11.15
CA ALA A 147 -12.85 1.88 10.41
C ALA A 147 -12.35 0.75 11.31
N ARG A 148 -11.42 1.02 12.24
CA ARG A 148 -10.98 0.03 13.24
C ARG A 148 -12.11 -0.41 14.15
N GLY A 149 -12.89 0.55 14.68
CA GLY A 149 -14.03 0.26 15.54
C GLY A 149 -15.04 -0.68 14.88
N ARG A 150 -15.37 -0.45 13.60
CA ARG A 150 -16.28 -1.31 12.83
C ARG A 150 -15.71 -2.71 12.56
N MET A 151 -14.39 -2.83 12.40
CA MET A 151 -13.72 -4.11 12.18
C MET A 151 -13.46 -4.91 13.47
N GLY A 152 -13.57 -4.27 14.64
CA GLY A 152 -13.06 -4.84 15.90
C GLY A 152 -11.52 -4.96 15.91
N ALA A 153 -10.84 -4.16 15.09
CA ALA A 153 -9.38 -4.16 14.98
C ALA A 153 -8.75 -3.17 15.97
N VAL A 154 -7.51 -3.44 16.38
CA VAL A 154 -6.75 -2.53 17.23
C VAL A 154 -5.58 -1.93 16.46
N ARG A 155 -5.21 -0.70 16.81
CA ARG A 155 -3.91 -0.15 16.39
C ARG A 155 -2.82 -0.89 17.15
N PHE A 156 -1.76 -1.29 16.45
CA PHE A 156 -0.64 -1.94 17.11
C PHE A 156 0.06 -0.97 18.06
N GLY A 157 0.41 -1.44 19.27
CA GLY A 157 1.06 -0.66 20.30
C GLY A 157 2.34 0.03 19.84
N ILE A 158 3.12 -0.62 18.96
CA ILE A 158 4.33 -0.04 18.35
C ILE A 158 4.06 1.24 17.53
N TYR A 159 2.82 1.53 17.15
CA TYR A 159 2.43 2.74 16.41
C TYR A 159 1.59 3.72 17.24
N GLN A 160 1.14 3.31 18.43
CA GLN A 160 0.23 4.08 19.26
C GLN A 160 0.84 5.41 19.70
N ALA A 161 2.11 5.40 20.13
CA ALA A 161 2.79 6.61 20.59
C ALA A 161 2.93 7.66 19.48
N GLY A 162 3.32 7.24 18.27
CA GLY A 162 3.42 8.13 17.11
C GLY A 162 2.09 8.75 16.74
N CYS A 163 1.02 7.94 16.67
CA CYS A 163 -0.33 8.43 16.39
C CYS A 163 -0.80 9.45 17.44
N ASN A 164 -0.64 9.14 18.73
CA ASN A 164 -1.00 10.05 19.82
C ASN A 164 -0.25 11.39 19.72
N SER A 165 1.05 11.35 19.38
CA SER A 165 1.87 12.55 19.21
C SER A 165 1.37 13.41 18.04
N SER A 166 1.07 12.80 16.88
CA SER A 166 0.50 13.50 15.73
C SER A 166 -0.85 14.14 16.06
N LEU A 167 -1.76 13.41 16.71
CA LEU A 167 -3.09 13.92 17.10
C LEU A 167 -2.99 15.06 18.12
N ALA A 168 -2.12 14.94 19.11
CA ALA A 168 -1.89 16.00 20.09
C ALA A 168 -1.35 17.28 19.44
N THR A 169 -0.42 17.13 18.48
CA THR A 169 0.15 18.25 17.72
C THR A 169 -0.92 18.93 16.85
N LEU A 170 -1.72 18.14 16.13
CA LEU A 170 -2.82 18.64 15.29
C LEU A 170 -3.89 19.36 16.12
N ARG A 171 -4.31 18.79 17.25
CA ARG A 171 -5.28 19.42 18.14
C ARG A 171 -4.75 20.75 18.69
N LYS A 172 -3.48 20.80 19.08
CA LYS A 172 -2.83 22.04 19.53
C LYS A 172 -2.73 23.10 18.43
N SER A 173 -2.49 22.71 17.17
CA SER A 173 -2.30 23.66 16.07
C SER A 173 -3.62 24.22 15.53
N MET A 174 -4.68 23.42 15.50
CA MET A 174 -6.00 23.80 14.97
C MET A 174 -6.95 24.36 16.04
N GLY A 175 -6.77 23.95 17.30
CA GLY A 175 -7.74 24.18 18.38
C GLY A 175 -8.83 23.11 18.42
N ASP A 176 -9.49 22.99 19.57
CA ASP A 176 -10.41 21.87 19.85
C ASP A 176 -11.61 21.82 18.91
N SER A 177 -12.27 22.95 18.64
CA SER A 177 -13.46 22.98 17.79
C SER A 177 -13.18 22.52 16.36
N GLU A 178 -12.12 23.04 15.73
CA GLU A 178 -11.80 22.68 14.35
C GLU A 178 -11.33 21.23 14.25
N PHE A 179 -10.58 20.76 15.25
CA PHE A 179 -10.17 19.36 15.36
C PHE A 179 -11.40 18.44 15.48
N ASP A 180 -12.32 18.75 16.39
CA ASP A 180 -13.49 17.91 16.66
C ASP A 180 -14.44 17.86 15.44
N ASP A 181 -14.61 18.97 14.71
CA ASP A 181 -15.36 19.01 13.45
C ASP A 181 -14.72 18.12 12.38
N ALA A 182 -13.42 18.25 12.17
CA ALA A 182 -12.69 17.44 11.17
C ALA A 182 -12.69 15.95 11.54
N TRP A 183 -12.57 15.64 12.84
CA TRP A 183 -12.66 14.29 13.35
C TRP A 183 -14.06 13.69 13.12
N ALA A 184 -15.12 14.45 13.42
CA ALA A 184 -16.50 14.04 13.17
C ALA A 184 -16.75 13.77 11.67
N GLU A 185 -16.29 14.66 10.79
CA GLU A 185 -16.34 14.43 9.33
C GLU A 185 -15.63 13.13 8.90
N GLY A 186 -14.52 12.79 9.55
CA GLY A 186 -13.75 11.58 9.29
C GLY A 186 -14.47 10.31 9.75
N THR A 187 -14.94 10.32 11.00
CA THR A 187 -15.64 9.17 11.61
C THR A 187 -16.96 8.82 10.91
N ALA A 188 -17.62 9.82 10.31
CA ALA A 188 -18.84 9.64 9.53
C ALA A 188 -18.62 8.90 8.20
N LEU A 189 -17.39 8.82 7.69
CA LEU A 189 -17.09 8.14 6.42
C LEU A 189 -17.22 6.62 6.57
N SER A 190 -17.89 6.00 5.61
CA SER A 190 -17.71 4.57 5.33
C SER A 190 -16.28 4.31 4.84
N ILE A 191 -15.87 3.02 4.84
CA ILE A 191 -14.53 2.67 4.40
C ILE A 191 -14.29 2.98 2.92
N ASP A 192 -15.29 2.75 2.06
CA ASP A 192 -15.20 3.04 0.63
C ASP A 192 -15.12 4.56 0.38
N GLU A 193 -15.87 5.37 1.13
CA GLU A 193 -15.80 6.82 1.04
C GLU A 193 -14.45 7.36 1.53
N ALA A 194 -13.88 6.77 2.59
CA ALA A 194 -12.56 7.12 3.10
C ALA A 194 -11.45 6.76 2.08
N ILE A 195 -11.54 5.59 1.45
CA ILE A 195 -10.63 5.19 0.35
C ILE A 195 -10.76 6.18 -0.81
N ALA A 196 -11.97 6.50 -1.25
CA ALA A 196 -12.20 7.44 -2.34
C ALA A 196 -11.70 8.85 -2.01
N TYR A 197 -11.92 9.32 -0.78
CA TYR A 197 -11.41 10.60 -0.29
C TYR A 197 -9.88 10.66 -0.33
N ALA A 198 -9.22 9.64 0.25
CA ALA A 198 -7.76 9.54 0.25
C ALA A 198 -7.17 9.45 -1.17
N GLN A 199 -7.82 8.74 -2.10
CA GLN A 199 -7.37 8.65 -3.49
C GLN A 199 -7.51 9.96 -4.26
N ARG A 200 -8.52 10.80 -3.94
CA ARG A 200 -8.66 12.14 -4.53
C ARG A 200 -7.54 13.09 -4.12
N GLY A 201 -6.98 12.95 -2.90
CA GLY A 201 -5.86 13.75 -2.40
C GLY A 201 -4.58 13.62 -3.23
N ARG A 202 -4.37 12.47 -3.89
CA ARG A 202 -3.28 12.27 -4.87
C ARG A 202 -3.40 13.18 -6.11
N GLY A 203 -4.56 13.83 -6.29
CA GLY A 203 -5.03 14.53 -7.48
C GLY A 203 -4.66 16.01 -7.63
N ALA A 204 -3.63 16.52 -6.94
CA ALA A 204 -3.00 17.82 -7.28
C ALA A 204 -1.76 17.69 -8.19
N ARG A 205 -1.33 16.46 -8.53
CA ARG A 205 -0.46 16.21 -9.68
C ARG A 205 -1.28 15.48 -10.74
N LYS A 206 -1.72 16.22 -11.77
CA LYS A 206 -2.45 15.74 -12.95
C LYS A 206 -1.82 14.45 -13.49
N ARG A 207 -2.34 13.28 -13.08
CA ARG A 207 -2.22 12.08 -13.90
C ARG A 207 -3.03 12.40 -15.16
N PRO A 208 -2.45 12.26 -16.36
CA PRO A 208 -3.22 12.41 -17.58
C PRO A 208 -4.47 11.53 -17.49
N THR A 209 -5.64 12.09 -17.78
CA THR A 209 -6.89 11.32 -17.84
C THR A 209 -6.98 10.49 -19.12
N SER A 210 -6.11 10.79 -20.09
CA SER A 210 -5.97 10.11 -21.38
C SER A 210 -4.51 9.92 -21.78
N GLY A 211 -4.27 8.98 -22.69
CA GLY A 211 -2.96 8.62 -23.20
C GLY A 211 -2.22 7.59 -22.34
N TRP A 212 -1.02 7.17 -22.77
CA TRP A 212 -0.25 6.11 -22.14
C TRP A 212 0.11 6.38 -20.67
N GLY A 213 0.31 7.65 -20.30
CA GLY A 213 0.52 8.07 -18.90
C GLY A 213 -0.72 7.95 -18.00
N ALA A 214 -1.91 7.76 -18.57
CA ALA A 214 -3.15 7.51 -17.84
C ALA A 214 -3.30 6.05 -17.40
N LEU A 215 -2.60 5.12 -18.04
CA LEU A 215 -2.70 3.68 -17.75
C LEU A 215 -2.09 3.37 -16.38
N THR A 216 -2.80 2.59 -15.57
CA THR A 216 -2.27 1.96 -14.35
C THR A 216 -1.16 0.96 -14.70
N PRO A 217 -0.30 0.56 -13.74
CA PRO A 217 0.75 -0.42 -14.01
C PRO A 217 0.23 -1.71 -14.66
N THR A 218 -0.90 -2.24 -14.18
CA THR A 218 -1.53 -3.45 -14.73
C THR A 218 -2.14 -3.22 -16.10
N GLU A 219 -2.79 -2.07 -16.34
CA GLU A 219 -3.31 -1.73 -17.67
C GLU A 219 -2.20 -1.56 -18.71
N LEU A 220 -1.07 -0.98 -18.30
CA LEU A 220 0.12 -0.85 -19.14
C LEU A 220 0.71 -2.23 -19.46
N GLU A 221 0.87 -3.08 -18.46
CA GLU A 221 1.38 -4.45 -18.65
C GLU A 221 0.47 -5.27 -19.58
N VAL A 222 -0.85 -5.20 -19.39
CA VAL A 222 -1.82 -5.82 -20.31
C VAL A 222 -1.68 -5.25 -21.74
N ALA A 223 -1.56 -3.93 -21.89
CA ALA A 223 -1.40 -3.29 -23.19
C ALA A 223 -0.11 -3.71 -23.92
N LEU A 224 1.01 -3.86 -23.20
CA LEU A 224 2.28 -4.32 -23.76
C LEU A 224 2.22 -5.78 -24.19
N LEU A 225 1.61 -6.67 -23.40
CA LEU A 225 1.43 -8.07 -23.77
C LEU A 225 0.49 -8.23 -24.99
N VAL A 226 -0.47 -7.32 -25.18
CA VAL A 226 -1.23 -7.24 -26.44
C VAL A 226 -0.33 -6.84 -27.62
N GLY A 227 0.61 -5.92 -27.40
CA GLY A 227 1.63 -5.56 -28.40
C GLY A 227 2.55 -6.71 -28.79
N GLU A 228 2.82 -7.63 -27.86
CA GLU A 228 3.55 -8.89 -28.11
C GLU A 228 2.70 -9.96 -28.81
N GLY A 229 1.41 -9.70 -29.07
CA GLY A 229 0.52 -10.60 -29.79
C GLY A 229 -0.17 -11.67 -28.93
N LEU A 230 -0.01 -11.64 -27.60
CA LEU A 230 -0.66 -12.62 -26.71
C LEU A 230 -2.17 -12.43 -26.71
N SER A 231 -2.94 -13.51 -26.59
CA SER A 231 -4.39 -13.53 -26.39
C SER A 231 -4.79 -13.23 -24.93
N ASN A 232 -6.06 -12.91 -24.68
CA ASN A 232 -6.55 -12.68 -23.31
C ASN A 232 -6.35 -13.90 -22.39
N LYS A 233 -6.38 -15.12 -22.95
CA LYS A 233 -6.13 -16.35 -22.19
C LYS A 233 -4.66 -16.45 -21.77
N GLU A 234 -3.74 -16.18 -22.70
CA GLU A 234 -2.30 -16.22 -22.43
C GLU A 234 -1.86 -15.09 -21.49
N ILE A 235 -2.42 -13.88 -21.66
CA ILE A 235 -2.23 -12.76 -20.74
C ILE A 235 -2.74 -13.13 -19.34
N GLY A 236 -3.91 -13.75 -19.26
CA GLY A 236 -4.48 -14.21 -18.00
C GLY A 236 -3.59 -15.22 -17.28
N VAL A 237 -3.04 -16.19 -18.01
CA VAL A 237 -2.05 -17.14 -17.47
C VAL A 237 -0.80 -16.43 -16.98
N ARG A 238 -0.23 -15.51 -17.78
CA ARG A 238 1.02 -14.81 -17.46
C ARG A 238 0.89 -13.87 -16.27
N LEU A 239 -0.27 -13.22 -16.13
CA LEU A 239 -0.56 -12.29 -15.04
C LEU A 239 -1.29 -12.95 -13.85
N PHE A 240 -1.53 -14.26 -13.90
CA PHE A 240 -2.30 -15.01 -12.91
C PHE A 240 -3.69 -14.41 -12.62
N ILE A 241 -4.39 -13.96 -13.66
CA ILE A 241 -5.75 -13.40 -13.59
C ILE A 241 -6.68 -14.07 -14.60
N SER A 242 -7.99 -13.97 -14.39
CA SER A 242 -8.96 -14.56 -15.31
C SER A 242 -8.94 -13.84 -16.69
N PRO A 243 -9.22 -14.53 -17.81
CA PRO A 243 -9.37 -13.88 -19.12
C PRO A 243 -10.45 -12.79 -19.13
N ARG A 244 -11.46 -12.90 -18.25
CA ARG A 244 -12.50 -11.89 -18.05
C ARG A 244 -11.95 -10.62 -17.39
N THR A 245 -11.02 -10.76 -16.45
CA THR A 245 -10.31 -9.65 -15.82
C THR A 245 -9.42 -8.93 -16.85
N VAL A 246 -8.74 -9.68 -17.72
CA VAL A 246 -7.98 -9.10 -18.85
C VAL A 246 -8.90 -8.28 -19.76
N HIS A 247 -10.09 -8.80 -20.09
CA HIS A 247 -11.07 -8.07 -20.88
C HIS A 247 -11.49 -6.75 -20.20
N SER A 248 -11.76 -6.77 -18.89
CA SER A 248 -12.10 -5.55 -18.14
C SER A 248 -10.98 -4.51 -18.17
N HIS A 249 -9.72 -4.93 -18.03
CA HIS A 249 -8.58 -4.02 -18.16
C HIS A 249 -8.49 -3.43 -19.58
N LEU A 250 -8.74 -4.24 -20.62
CA LEU A 250 -8.73 -3.77 -22.00
C LEU A 250 -9.82 -2.73 -22.28
N THR A 251 -11.01 -2.87 -21.71
CA THR A 251 -12.06 -1.85 -21.80
C THR A 251 -11.55 -0.50 -21.29
N HIS A 252 -10.91 -0.48 -20.11
CA HIS A 252 -10.36 0.75 -19.56
C HIS A 252 -9.18 1.30 -20.37
N VAL A 253 -8.31 0.42 -20.89
CA VAL A 253 -7.21 0.80 -21.79
C VAL A 253 -7.75 1.49 -23.05
N TYR A 254 -8.78 0.92 -23.68
CA TYR A 254 -9.41 1.48 -24.88
C TYR A 254 -9.98 2.87 -24.60
N THR A 255 -10.72 3.04 -23.50
CA THR A 255 -11.24 4.35 -23.09
C THR A 255 -10.12 5.36 -22.85
N LYS A 256 -9.06 4.98 -22.14
CA LYS A 256 -7.95 5.89 -21.80
C LYS A 256 -7.08 6.25 -23.00
N LEU A 257 -6.94 5.37 -23.99
CA LEU A 257 -6.15 5.62 -25.19
C LEU A 257 -6.96 6.14 -26.38
N GLY A 258 -8.29 6.21 -26.26
CA GLY A 258 -9.17 6.60 -27.37
C GLY A 258 -9.16 5.57 -28.51
N LEU A 259 -8.99 4.28 -28.18
CA LEU A 259 -8.91 3.19 -29.14
C LEU A 259 -10.23 2.42 -29.19
N SER A 260 -10.55 1.89 -30.36
CA SER A 260 -11.77 1.10 -30.56
C SER A 260 -11.48 -0.38 -30.88
N SER A 261 -10.20 -0.76 -31.01
CA SER A 261 -9.84 -2.14 -31.35
C SER A 261 -8.54 -2.62 -30.72
N ARG A 262 -8.48 -3.94 -30.51
CA ARG A 262 -7.26 -4.65 -30.11
C ARG A 262 -6.12 -4.47 -31.11
N LEU A 263 -6.44 -4.41 -32.41
CA LEU A 263 -5.44 -4.24 -33.46
C LEU A 263 -4.76 -2.87 -33.35
N GLN A 264 -5.53 -1.80 -33.14
CA GLN A 264 -4.97 -0.47 -32.90
C GLN A 264 -4.09 -0.44 -31.65
N LEU A 265 -4.52 -1.12 -30.57
CA LEU A 265 -3.72 -1.23 -29.36
C LEU A 265 -2.40 -1.97 -29.60
N ALA A 266 -2.44 -3.11 -30.30
CA ALA A 266 -1.25 -3.89 -30.62
C ALA A 266 -0.25 -3.07 -31.46
N GLN A 267 -0.73 -2.35 -32.47
CA GLN A 267 0.10 -1.48 -33.32
C GLN A 267 0.75 -0.33 -32.54
N GLN A 268 -0.01 0.35 -31.66
CA GLN A 268 0.55 1.43 -30.85
C GLN A 268 1.53 0.93 -29.78
N ALA A 269 1.24 -0.21 -29.15
CA ALA A 269 2.10 -0.84 -28.15
C ALA A 269 3.44 -1.30 -28.76
N ALA A 270 3.41 -1.92 -29.94
CA ALA A 270 4.61 -2.39 -30.65
C ALA A 270 5.55 -1.22 -31.01
N ARG A 271 5.01 -0.14 -31.59
CA ARG A 271 5.78 1.08 -31.92
C ARG A 271 6.45 1.72 -30.70
N ARG A 272 5.80 1.62 -29.53
CA ARG A 272 6.35 2.12 -28.28
C ARG A 272 7.52 1.26 -27.77
N GLY A 273 7.40 -0.07 -27.87
CA GLY A 273 8.49 -0.99 -27.55
C GLY A 273 9.73 -0.79 -28.43
N GLU A 274 9.54 -0.34 -29.67
CA GLU A 274 10.62 0.03 -30.61
C GLU A 274 11.26 1.39 -30.27
N SER A 275 10.48 2.39 -29.83
CA SER A 275 11.03 3.70 -29.40
C SER A 275 11.79 3.64 -28.07
N GLU A 276 11.43 2.74 -27.15
CA GLU A 276 12.12 2.55 -25.88
C GLU A 276 13.38 1.66 -26.02
N ARG A 277 13.47 0.84 -27.08
CA ARG A 277 14.69 0.16 -27.52
C ARG A 277 15.41 1.01 -28.57
N GLY A 278 16.10 2.08 -28.16
CA GLY A 278 16.88 2.93 -29.07
C GLY A 278 17.79 2.12 -30.02
N PRO A 279 18.18 2.69 -31.18
CA PRO A 279 18.80 1.95 -32.27
C PRO A 279 20.04 1.19 -31.79
N SER A 280 20.09 -0.12 -32.06
CA SER A 280 21.30 -0.92 -31.92
C SER A 280 22.40 -0.25 -32.74
N ARG A 281 23.37 0.33 -32.04
CA ARG A 281 24.55 0.95 -32.65
C ARG A 281 25.28 -0.16 -33.43
N PRO A 282 25.64 0.07 -34.71
CA PRO A 282 26.45 -0.88 -35.47
C PRO A 282 27.85 -1.04 -34.87
#